data_AF-A0A1G8PBF8-F1
#
_entry.id   AF-A0A1G8PBF8-F1
#
_cell.length_a   1.000
_cell.length_b   1.000
_cell.length_c   1.000
_cell.angle_alpha   90.00
_cell.angle_beta   90.00
_cell.angle_gamma   90.00
#
_symmetry.space_group_name_H-M   'P 1'
#
loop_
_entity.id
_entity.type
_entity.pdbx_description
1 polymer ?
#
loop_
_entity_poly.entity_id
_entity_poly.type
_entity_poly.pdbx_seq_one_letter_code
_entity_poly.pdbx_strand_id
1 'polypeptide(L)'
;MQKSIQYFGEVCIQRFLEIQKELYQNPKDLAEFILNVESEVRKLGRIFIEETLEEMDQLIRESDKRKKHWVVETHDNKSLITSLGTINYTKTLFTSKDLKTEDGKEVMCYLLDKALGLTENQHLSVDAIAKVYEEATQTSYRRAGQSICSEDAISKEAVKELLHKTRFPKLEIPREKKKVKYLYIDADEDHYALQFKETKGDLVVNSMGRKNNGAINKIIYVYEGIEPEAPGSKRNCLIGTHYFCRGTEQDNKELWKEVFEYIENFYDTECLEKIYLNADGGSWIKEGLNHIAGVKYVLDEFHLSKYIFKMTSHMLDTSWDAQREIRKTIRQATKDDFNRLVERLLDYAKSESDVNRIKSSSDYILKNWSAAKIRLSRLENVVGSSTEGHVYHVLSSRMSTDPLGWSHHGASQMARFREYTYNSGNMLELARYQKEVLSKAAGTEELEISATKMVTANKRDRTFSDKEYGKYIECFHSALPKYLEDEINKNHDYYYVRSWF
;
A
#
# COMPACT_ATOMS: atom_id res chain seq x y z
N MET A 1 22.09 -15.08 26.43
CA MET A 1 22.04 -15.38 24.99
C MET A 1 22.82 -16.65 24.71
N GLN A 2 22.46 -17.72 25.40
CA GLN A 2 23.18 -18.98 25.39
C GLN A 2 22.68 -19.92 24.28
N LYS A 3 21.36 -19.97 24.04
CA LYS A 3 20.73 -20.87 23.08
C LYS A 3 21.12 -20.54 21.64
N SER A 4 21.02 -19.27 21.23
CA SER A 4 21.31 -18.83 19.86
C SER A 4 22.80 -18.91 19.54
N ILE A 5 23.67 -18.57 20.50
CA ILE A 5 25.13 -18.71 20.35
C ILE A 5 25.53 -20.18 20.25
N GLN A 6 25.00 -21.04 21.12
CA GLN A 6 25.25 -22.47 21.07
C GLN A 6 24.74 -23.08 19.76
N TYR A 7 23.51 -22.71 19.35
CA TYR A 7 22.97 -23.14 18.07
C TYR A 7 23.85 -22.71 16.89
N PHE A 8 24.36 -21.48 16.92
CA PHE A 8 25.29 -21.01 15.89
C PHE A 8 26.57 -21.84 15.86
N GLY A 9 27.25 -21.99 17.00
CA GLY A 9 28.54 -22.66 17.10
C GLY A 9 28.49 -24.16 16.82
N GLU A 10 27.52 -24.85 17.42
CA GLU A 10 27.43 -26.32 17.39
C GLU A 10 26.64 -26.84 16.18
N VAL A 11 25.62 -26.10 15.73
CA VAL A 11 24.70 -26.56 14.68
C VAL A 11 24.91 -25.79 13.37
N CYS A 12 24.81 -24.46 13.36
CA CYS A 12 24.88 -23.69 12.10
C CYS A 12 26.22 -23.87 11.39
N ILE A 13 27.35 -23.80 12.11
CA ILE A 13 28.68 -23.97 11.50
C ILE A 13 28.78 -25.32 10.81
N GLN A 14 28.40 -26.41 11.50
CA GLN A 14 28.43 -27.76 10.94
C GLN A 14 27.52 -27.86 9.71
N ARG A 15 26.32 -27.29 9.81
CA ARG A 15 25.36 -27.31 8.72
C ARG A 15 25.84 -26.53 7.50
N PHE A 16 26.48 -25.38 7.68
CA PHE A 16 27.08 -24.64 6.57
C PHE A 16 28.25 -25.39 5.93
N LEU A 17 29.08 -26.08 6.71
CA LEU A 17 30.14 -26.94 6.17
C LEU A 17 29.58 -28.11 5.35
N GLU A 18 28.48 -28.71 5.79
CA GLU A 18 27.75 -29.74 5.03
C GLU A 18 27.22 -29.17 3.70
N ILE A 19 26.51 -28.03 3.75
CA ILE A 19 25.95 -27.36 2.57
C ILE A 19 27.07 -27.00 1.56
N GLN A 20 28.23 -26.52 2.03
CA GLN A 20 29.40 -26.27 1.18
C GLN A 20 29.92 -27.55 0.53
N LYS A 21 30.02 -28.64 1.30
CA LYS A 21 30.48 -29.93 0.80
C LYS A 21 29.55 -30.50 -0.26
N GLU A 22 28.23 -30.37 -0.07
CA GLU A 22 27.22 -30.76 -1.06
C GLU A 22 27.41 -30.02 -2.39
N LEU A 23 27.66 -28.70 -2.34
CA LEU A 23 27.98 -27.92 -3.54
C LEU A 23 29.28 -28.39 -4.20
N TYR A 24 30.34 -28.69 -3.43
CA TYR A 24 31.58 -29.22 -4.01
C TYR A 24 31.39 -30.58 -4.69
N GLN A 25 30.49 -31.42 -4.17
CA GLN A 25 30.14 -32.70 -4.77
C GLN A 25 29.31 -32.55 -6.05
N ASN A 26 28.44 -31.54 -6.10
CA ASN A 26 27.63 -31.23 -7.28
C ASN A 26 27.61 -29.72 -7.61
N PRO A 27 28.67 -29.19 -8.26
CA PRO A 27 28.83 -27.74 -8.48
C PRO A 27 27.76 -27.10 -9.37
N LYS A 28 26.94 -27.91 -10.06
CA LYS A 28 25.83 -27.41 -10.88
C LYS A 28 24.59 -27.05 -10.05
N ASP A 29 24.53 -27.45 -8.79
CA ASP A 29 23.38 -27.25 -7.91
C ASP A 29 23.49 -26.00 -7.04
N LEU A 30 23.81 -24.87 -7.69
CA LEU A 30 23.95 -23.59 -7.00
C LEU A 30 22.62 -23.12 -6.39
N ALA A 31 21.48 -23.48 -7.00
CA ALA A 31 20.17 -23.09 -6.52
C ALA A 31 19.86 -23.72 -5.14
N GLU A 32 20.09 -25.03 -4.99
CA GLU A 32 19.88 -25.74 -3.73
C GLU A 32 20.82 -25.24 -2.63
N PHE A 33 22.08 -24.95 -2.98
CA PHE A 33 23.03 -24.30 -2.06
C PHE A 33 22.48 -22.98 -1.49
N ILE A 34 21.96 -22.09 -2.34
CA ILE A 34 21.42 -20.79 -1.92
C ILE A 34 20.20 -20.98 -1.01
N LEU A 35 19.26 -21.86 -1.37
CA LEU A 35 18.04 -22.11 -0.59
C LEU A 35 18.36 -22.71 0.79
N ASN A 36 19.34 -23.62 0.87
CA ASN A 36 19.76 -24.21 2.14
C ASN A 36 20.46 -23.20 3.05
N VAL A 37 21.31 -22.32 2.50
CA VAL A 37 21.91 -21.21 3.28
C VAL A 37 20.82 -20.28 3.80
N GLU A 38 19.88 -19.87 2.95
CA GLU A 38 18.76 -18.99 3.32
C GLU A 38 17.90 -19.59 4.44
N SER A 39 17.60 -20.88 4.36
CA SER A 39 16.85 -21.63 5.37
C SER A 39 17.54 -21.60 6.75
N GLU A 40 18.85 -21.90 6.79
CA GLU A 40 19.61 -21.91 8.05
C GLU A 40 19.77 -20.51 8.65
N VAL A 41 20.00 -19.49 7.83
CA VAL A 41 20.08 -18.10 8.30
C VAL A 41 18.74 -17.64 8.90
N ARG A 42 17.61 -17.99 8.26
CA ARG A 42 16.28 -17.69 8.81
C ARG A 42 16.04 -18.37 10.15
N LYS A 43 16.39 -19.66 10.26
CA LYS A 43 16.23 -20.43 11.49
C LYS A 43 17.07 -19.85 12.63
N LEU A 44 18.33 -19.50 12.37
CA LEU A 44 19.18 -18.79 13.33
C LEU A 44 18.56 -17.47 13.77
N GLY A 45 18.07 -16.67 12.82
CA GLY A 45 17.40 -15.40 13.11
C GLY A 45 16.17 -15.56 14.01
N ARG A 46 15.36 -16.59 13.81
CA ARG A 46 14.21 -16.89 14.68
C ARG A 46 14.66 -17.22 16.10
N ILE A 47 15.62 -18.12 16.26
CA ILE A 47 16.14 -18.53 17.58
C ILE A 47 16.72 -17.32 18.33
N PHE A 48 17.45 -16.45 17.62
CA PHE A 48 18.00 -15.22 18.19
C PHE A 48 16.90 -14.28 18.70
N ILE A 49 15.84 -14.08 17.92
CA ILE A 49 14.70 -13.24 18.32
C ILE A 49 13.97 -13.86 19.52
N GLU A 50 13.66 -15.16 19.47
CA GLU A 50 13.00 -15.90 20.56
C GLU A 50 13.76 -15.72 21.87
N GLU A 51 15.07 -15.99 21.87
CA GLU A 51 15.91 -15.87 23.04
C GLU A 51 15.99 -14.41 23.55
N THR A 52 16.12 -13.43 22.64
CA THR A 52 16.14 -12.02 23.02
C THR A 52 14.85 -11.60 23.74
N LEU A 53 13.69 -12.09 23.29
CA LEU A 53 12.41 -11.80 23.92
C LEU A 53 12.28 -12.48 25.30
N GLU A 54 12.74 -13.72 25.43
CA GLU A 54 12.78 -14.44 26.72
C GLU A 54 13.70 -13.76 27.73
N GLU A 55 14.85 -13.24 27.28
CA GLU A 55 15.75 -12.44 28.10
C GLU A 55 15.10 -11.12 28.54
N MET A 56 14.39 -10.45 27.64
CA MET A 56 13.63 -9.26 28.00
C MET A 56 12.57 -9.56 29.08
N ASP A 57 11.86 -10.68 28.97
CA ASP A 57 10.92 -11.12 30.02
C ASP A 57 11.64 -11.41 31.34
N GLN A 58 12.80 -12.07 31.29
CA GLN A 58 13.62 -12.32 32.48
C GLN A 58 14.06 -11.02 33.15
N LEU A 59 14.49 -10.02 32.38
CA LEU A 59 14.84 -8.70 32.91
C LEU A 59 13.65 -8.02 33.59
N ILE A 60 12.45 -8.12 33.01
CA ILE A 60 11.22 -7.61 33.64
C ILE A 60 10.95 -8.35 34.94
N ARG A 61 11.06 -9.69 34.95
CA ARG A 61 10.92 -10.48 36.18
C ARG A 61 11.96 -10.03 37.23
N GLU A 62 13.22 -9.90 36.89
CA GLU A 62 14.24 -9.58 37.89
C GLU A 62 14.16 -8.13 38.43
N SER A 63 13.48 -7.23 37.71
CA SER A 63 13.33 -5.82 38.08
C SER A 63 12.73 -5.60 39.47
N ASP A 64 13.38 -4.78 40.29
CA ASP A 64 12.87 -4.39 41.61
C ASP A 64 11.57 -3.58 41.51
N LYS A 65 11.44 -2.73 40.48
CA LYS A 65 10.20 -2.00 40.22
C LYS A 65 9.06 -2.97 39.95
N ARG A 66 9.31 -4.02 39.18
CA ARG A 66 8.33 -5.09 38.95
C ARG A 66 7.96 -5.77 40.27
N LYS A 67 8.94 -6.27 41.03
CA LYS A 67 8.70 -7.00 42.31
C LYS A 67 7.89 -6.21 43.34
N LYS A 68 8.03 -4.88 43.36
CA LYS A 68 7.23 -4.00 44.22
C LYS A 68 5.75 -4.02 43.85
N HIS A 69 5.44 -3.84 42.57
CA HIS A 69 4.08 -3.55 42.09
C HIS A 69 3.33 -4.76 41.49
N TRP A 70 4.01 -5.86 41.17
CA TRP A 70 3.46 -6.98 40.41
C TRP A 70 3.84 -8.35 41.00
N VAL A 71 2.93 -9.32 40.87
CA VAL A 71 3.10 -10.74 41.26
C VAL A 71 3.20 -11.60 40.00
N VAL A 72 3.99 -12.68 40.03
CA VAL A 72 4.03 -13.68 38.94
C VAL A 72 2.89 -14.66 39.13
N GLU A 73 2.12 -14.90 38.07
CA GLU A 73 1.05 -15.91 38.07
C GLU A 73 1.48 -17.18 37.34
N THR A 74 1.81 -17.04 36.05
CA THR A 74 2.12 -18.16 35.16
C THR A 74 3.11 -17.73 34.08
N HIS A 75 3.68 -18.72 33.40
CA HIS A 75 4.50 -18.55 32.22
C HIS A 75 3.79 -19.23 31.06
N ASP A 76 3.51 -18.48 30.00
CA ASP A 76 2.74 -18.94 28.87
C ASP A 76 3.57 -18.85 27.59
N ASN A 77 3.31 -19.76 26.65
CA ASN A 77 3.97 -19.74 25.34
C ASN A 77 3.22 -18.84 24.36
N LYS A 78 3.96 -18.00 23.65
CA LYS A 78 3.44 -17.12 22.61
C LYS A 78 4.04 -17.48 21.27
N SER A 79 3.18 -17.80 20.31
CA SER A 79 3.53 -17.86 18.89
C SER A 79 3.23 -16.52 18.22
N LEU A 80 4.20 -16.01 17.45
CA LEU A 80 4.07 -14.77 16.68
C LEU A 80 4.63 -14.97 15.27
N ILE A 81 3.82 -14.73 14.26
CA ILE A 81 4.24 -14.83 12.85
C ILE A 81 5.04 -13.57 12.47
N THR A 82 6.26 -13.78 11.94
CA THR A 82 7.15 -12.72 11.48
C THR A 82 7.55 -12.90 10.01
N SER A 83 8.16 -11.87 9.44
CA SER A 83 8.75 -11.94 8.09
C SER A 83 9.88 -12.96 7.94
N LEU A 84 10.45 -13.46 9.04
CA LEU A 84 11.45 -14.54 9.10
C LEU A 84 10.83 -15.92 9.41
N GLY A 85 9.52 -15.96 9.66
CA GLY A 85 8.77 -17.14 10.11
C GLY A 85 8.24 -17.00 11.53
N THR A 86 7.47 -18.00 11.96
CA THR A 86 6.86 -18.05 13.29
C THR A 86 7.94 -18.22 14.35
N ILE A 87 7.96 -17.28 15.29
CA ILE A 87 8.74 -17.39 16.52
C ILE A 87 7.86 -17.87 17.67
N ASN A 88 8.43 -18.67 18.56
CA ASN A 88 7.80 -19.19 19.77
C ASN A 88 8.66 -18.86 20.98
N TYR A 89 8.11 -18.08 21.91
CA TYR A 89 8.83 -17.68 23.13
C TYR A 89 7.92 -17.75 24.34
N THR A 90 8.52 -17.99 25.51
CA THR A 90 7.79 -17.93 26.78
C THR A 90 7.70 -16.49 27.28
N LYS A 91 6.53 -16.11 27.81
CA LYS A 91 6.27 -14.81 28.45
C LYS A 91 5.53 -14.99 29.76
N THR A 92 5.70 -14.02 30.66
CA THR A 92 5.15 -14.11 32.02
C THR A 92 3.86 -13.31 32.18
N LEU A 93 2.82 -13.92 32.76
CA LEU A 93 1.60 -13.23 33.19
C LEU A 93 1.82 -12.66 34.59
N PHE A 94 1.46 -11.39 34.76
CA PHE A 94 1.57 -10.68 36.02
C PHE A 94 0.23 -10.16 36.50
N THR A 95 0.02 -10.18 37.83
CA THR A 95 -1.09 -9.51 38.51
C THR A 95 -0.60 -8.27 39.23
N SER A 96 -1.30 -7.16 39.06
CA SER A 96 -0.98 -5.89 39.72
C SER A 96 -1.42 -5.90 41.18
N LYS A 97 -0.55 -5.42 42.07
CA LYS A 97 -0.90 -5.19 43.48
C LYS A 97 -1.62 -3.87 43.72
N ASP A 98 -1.44 -2.92 42.79
CA ASP A 98 -1.88 -1.52 42.98
C ASP A 98 -3.06 -1.16 42.08
N LEU A 99 -3.26 -1.89 40.98
CA LEU A 99 -4.28 -1.58 39.98
C LEU A 99 -5.42 -2.58 40.04
N LYS A 100 -6.64 -2.06 40.00
CA LYS A 100 -7.87 -2.83 39.88
C LYS A 100 -8.67 -2.38 38.66
N THR A 101 -9.38 -3.31 38.04
CA THR A 101 -10.39 -3.03 37.01
C THR A 101 -11.59 -2.31 37.63
N GLU A 102 -12.47 -1.76 36.80
CA GLU A 102 -13.71 -1.10 37.25
C GLU A 102 -14.58 -2.04 38.10
N ASP A 103 -14.55 -3.35 37.82
CA ASP A 103 -15.26 -4.38 38.57
C ASP A 103 -14.54 -4.81 39.87
N GLY A 104 -13.46 -4.11 40.25
CA GLY A 104 -12.70 -4.36 41.49
C GLY A 104 -11.76 -5.56 41.47
N LYS A 105 -11.55 -6.21 40.31
CA LYS A 105 -10.59 -7.31 40.13
C LYS A 105 -9.19 -6.78 39.91
N GLU A 106 -8.17 -7.53 40.29
CA GLU A 106 -6.78 -7.14 40.05
C GLU A 106 -6.48 -7.11 38.54
N VAL A 107 -5.72 -6.11 38.10
CA VAL A 107 -5.32 -6.01 36.68
C VAL A 107 -4.27 -7.06 36.38
N MET A 108 -4.54 -7.92 35.40
CA MET A 108 -3.58 -8.92 34.91
C MET A 108 -3.06 -8.51 33.53
N CYS A 109 -1.75 -8.63 33.30
CA CYS A 109 -1.18 -8.38 31.98
C CYS A 109 0.18 -9.06 31.76
N TYR A 110 0.55 -9.19 30.48
CA TYR A 110 1.91 -9.56 30.08
C TYR A 110 2.74 -8.28 29.92
N LEU A 111 3.63 -8.01 30.88
CA LEU A 111 4.47 -6.81 30.85
C LEU A 111 5.41 -6.79 29.63
N LEU A 112 5.87 -7.96 29.16
CA LEU A 112 6.64 -8.06 27.91
C LEU A 112 5.82 -7.55 26.71
N ASP A 113 4.57 -8.00 26.54
CA ASP A 113 3.70 -7.55 25.46
C ASP A 113 3.52 -6.03 25.50
N LYS A 114 3.34 -5.45 26.70
CA LYS A 114 3.23 -4.00 26.88
C LYS A 114 4.54 -3.29 26.47
N ALA A 115 5.69 -3.81 26.88
CA ALA A 115 6.98 -3.24 26.47
C ALA A 115 7.22 -3.30 24.95
N LEU A 116 6.65 -4.31 24.27
CA LEU A 116 6.72 -4.49 22.81
C LEU A 116 5.58 -3.80 22.04
N GLY A 117 4.61 -3.20 22.74
CA GLY A 117 3.40 -2.65 22.15
C GLY A 117 2.59 -3.70 21.37
N LEU A 118 2.51 -4.93 21.88
CA LEU A 118 1.68 -6.00 21.33
C LEU A 118 0.27 -5.92 21.92
N THR A 119 -0.75 -6.03 21.06
CA THR A 119 -2.14 -6.11 21.54
C THR A 119 -2.46 -7.53 22.02
N GLU A 120 -3.51 -7.64 22.84
CA GLU A 120 -4.05 -8.94 23.22
C GLU A 120 -4.43 -9.74 21.96
N ASN A 121 -4.06 -11.01 21.92
CA ASN A 121 -4.28 -11.92 20.79
C ASN A 121 -3.62 -11.49 19.46
N GLN A 122 -2.62 -10.60 19.47
CA GLN A 122 -1.87 -10.27 18.25
C GLN A 122 -1.06 -11.50 17.78
N HIS A 123 -1.37 -12.03 16.59
CA HIS A 123 -0.67 -13.19 16.03
C HIS A 123 0.34 -12.85 14.92
N LEU A 124 0.28 -11.62 14.39
CA LEU A 124 1.19 -11.13 13.35
C LEU A 124 2.03 -9.98 13.90
N SER A 125 3.33 -10.02 13.65
CA SER A 125 4.21 -8.87 13.84
C SER A 125 3.93 -7.76 12.81
N VAL A 126 4.44 -6.56 13.08
CA VAL A 126 4.21 -5.39 12.22
C VAL A 126 4.88 -5.55 10.86
N ASP A 127 6.05 -6.17 10.80
CA ASP A 127 6.76 -6.49 9.56
C ASP A 127 6.00 -7.54 8.72
N ALA A 128 5.38 -8.55 9.36
CA ALA A 128 4.53 -9.50 8.65
C ALA A 128 3.27 -8.82 8.06
N ILE A 129 2.63 -7.91 8.81
CA ILE A 129 1.48 -7.13 8.33
C ILE A 129 1.89 -6.27 7.12
N ALA A 130 3.04 -5.62 7.18
CA ALA A 130 3.56 -4.80 6.08
C ALA A 130 3.72 -5.62 4.78
N LYS A 131 4.32 -6.81 4.86
CA LYS A 131 4.43 -7.74 3.71
C LYS A 131 3.07 -8.14 3.15
N VAL A 132 2.08 -8.39 4.01
CA VAL A 132 0.71 -8.71 3.57
C VAL A 132 0.11 -7.53 2.81
N TYR A 133 0.29 -6.30 3.31
CA TYR A 133 -0.20 -5.10 2.62
C TYR A 133 0.46 -4.91 1.26
N GLU A 134 1.79 -4.99 1.19
CA GLU A 134 2.55 -4.88 -0.07
C GLU A 134 2.02 -5.86 -1.11
N GLU A 135 1.96 -7.14 -0.76
CA GLU A 135 1.51 -8.19 -1.68
C GLU A 135 0.03 -8.06 -2.04
N ALA A 136 -0.84 -7.72 -1.08
CA ALA A 136 -2.28 -7.60 -1.33
C ALA A 136 -2.61 -6.49 -2.33
N THR A 137 -1.79 -5.44 -2.40
CA THR A 137 -1.94 -4.39 -3.41
C THR A 137 -1.67 -4.89 -4.82
N GLN A 138 -0.86 -5.95 -4.99
CA GLN A 138 -0.47 -6.47 -6.30
C GLN A 138 -1.23 -7.74 -6.69
N THR A 139 -1.60 -8.58 -5.72
CA THR A 139 -2.15 -9.92 -5.99
C THR A 139 -3.34 -10.27 -5.10
N SER A 140 -3.86 -11.50 -5.26
CA SER A 140 -5.01 -12.00 -4.51
C SER A 140 -4.76 -12.07 -3.00
N TYR A 141 -5.82 -11.96 -2.19
CA TYR A 141 -5.72 -12.12 -0.72
C TYR A 141 -5.12 -13.46 -0.29
N ARG A 142 -5.28 -14.52 -1.06
CA ARG A 142 -4.64 -15.81 -0.78
C ARG A 142 -3.12 -15.72 -0.92
N ARG A 143 -2.64 -15.13 -2.02
CA ARG A 143 -1.20 -14.94 -2.27
C ARG A 143 -0.57 -13.99 -1.25
N ALA A 144 -1.26 -12.91 -0.90
CA ALA A 144 -0.85 -12.03 0.19
C ALA A 144 -0.75 -12.74 1.55
N GLY A 145 -1.63 -13.69 1.83
CA GLY A 145 -1.52 -14.50 3.04
C GLY A 145 -0.31 -15.46 3.02
N GLN A 146 0.14 -15.86 1.83
CA GLN A 146 1.26 -16.77 1.60
C GLN A 146 2.61 -16.06 1.43
N SER A 147 2.64 -14.72 1.33
CA SER A 147 3.87 -13.96 1.05
C SER A 147 4.67 -13.59 2.31
N ILE A 148 4.13 -13.85 3.51
CA ILE A 148 4.78 -13.48 4.77
C ILE A 148 6.15 -14.14 4.87
N CYS A 149 6.18 -15.47 4.79
CA CYS A 149 7.37 -16.31 4.66
C CYS A 149 6.98 -17.66 4.01
N SER A 150 7.98 -18.50 3.72
CA SER A 150 7.76 -19.81 3.07
C SER A 150 7.05 -20.84 3.94
N GLU A 151 7.19 -20.75 5.27
CA GLU A 151 6.75 -21.77 6.23
C GLU A 151 5.39 -21.45 6.85
N ASP A 152 5.00 -20.17 6.86
CA ASP A 152 3.79 -19.68 7.51
C ASP A 152 2.91 -18.91 6.54
N ALA A 153 1.60 -19.04 6.73
CA ALA A 153 0.62 -18.29 5.98
C ALA A 153 -0.59 -17.96 6.84
N ILE A 154 -1.25 -16.86 6.49
CA ILE A 154 -2.59 -16.56 7.00
C ILE A 154 -3.64 -16.81 5.93
N SER A 155 -4.88 -17.08 6.36
CA SER A 155 -5.98 -17.31 5.42
C SER A 155 -6.32 -16.04 4.63
N LYS A 156 -6.93 -16.23 3.45
CA LYS A 156 -7.45 -15.10 2.65
C LYS A 156 -8.50 -14.30 3.43
N GLU A 157 -9.24 -14.94 4.33
CA GLU A 157 -10.20 -14.31 5.24
C GLU A 157 -9.50 -13.42 6.27
N ALA A 158 -8.38 -13.86 6.84
CA ALA A 158 -7.58 -13.05 7.75
C ALA A 158 -6.97 -11.83 7.04
N VAL A 159 -6.47 -12.01 5.81
CA VAL A 159 -6.00 -10.89 4.97
C VAL A 159 -7.12 -9.90 4.69
N LYS A 160 -8.30 -10.40 4.29
CA LYS A 160 -9.48 -9.57 4.07
C LYS A 160 -9.81 -8.74 5.31
N GLU A 161 -9.88 -9.37 6.48
CA GLU A 161 -10.21 -8.70 7.74
C GLU A 161 -9.18 -7.61 8.09
N LEU A 162 -7.90 -7.90 7.90
CA LEU A 162 -6.80 -6.96 8.11
C LEU A 162 -6.94 -5.72 7.20
N LEU A 163 -7.12 -5.93 5.90
CA LEU A 163 -7.32 -4.84 4.93
C LEU A 163 -8.59 -4.04 5.22
N HIS A 164 -9.67 -4.73 5.58
CA HIS A 164 -10.97 -4.11 5.85
C HIS A 164 -10.95 -3.19 7.08
N LYS A 165 -10.13 -3.48 8.09
CA LYS A 165 -9.98 -2.66 9.31
C LYS A 165 -8.95 -1.54 9.19
N THR A 166 -8.16 -1.54 8.11
CA THR A 166 -7.03 -0.61 7.96
C THR A 166 -7.52 0.83 7.82
N ARG A 167 -6.96 1.72 8.64
CA ARG A 167 -7.16 3.17 8.58
C ARG A 167 -5.92 3.81 7.96
N PHE A 168 -6.11 4.83 7.15
CA PHE A 168 -5.00 5.51 6.49
C PHE A 168 -4.66 6.80 7.25
N PRO A 169 -3.37 7.14 7.40
CA PRO A 169 -2.97 8.40 8.01
C PRO A 169 -3.41 9.58 7.14
N LYS A 170 -3.64 10.73 7.78
CA LYS A 170 -3.77 12.00 7.05
C LYS A 170 -2.39 12.45 6.57
N LEU A 171 -2.36 13.15 5.45
CA LEU A 171 -1.12 13.72 4.94
C LEU A 171 -0.59 14.79 5.90
N GLU A 172 0.72 14.77 6.12
CA GLU A 172 1.40 15.84 6.83
C GLU A 172 1.47 17.09 5.95
N ILE A 173 0.96 18.21 6.47
CA ILE A 173 0.95 19.47 5.74
C ILE A 173 2.37 20.04 5.73
N PRO A 174 2.94 20.35 4.54
CA PRO A 174 4.28 20.89 4.45
C PRO A 174 4.34 22.30 5.07
N ARG A 175 5.49 22.65 5.66
CA ARG A 175 5.70 23.99 6.21
C ARG A 175 5.76 25.06 5.12
N GLU A 176 6.34 24.71 3.97
CA GLU A 176 6.46 25.57 2.81
C GLU A 176 5.61 25.02 1.67
N LYS A 177 4.73 25.87 1.13
CA LYS A 177 3.88 25.51 0.00
C LYS A 177 4.65 25.64 -1.30
N LYS A 178 4.39 24.71 -2.23
CA LYS A 178 4.97 24.74 -3.57
C LYS A 178 4.43 25.91 -4.38
N LYS A 179 5.29 26.57 -5.15
CA LYS A 179 4.91 27.68 -6.03
C LYS A 179 4.92 27.20 -7.47
N VAL A 180 3.73 27.01 -8.04
CA VAL A 180 3.55 26.61 -9.45
C VAL A 180 2.53 27.55 -10.10
N LYS A 181 2.67 27.77 -11.41
CA LYS A 181 1.73 28.60 -12.17
C LYS A 181 0.49 27.82 -12.61
N TYR A 182 0.69 26.54 -12.94
CA TYR A 182 -0.33 25.67 -13.48
C TYR A 182 -0.39 24.38 -12.67
N LEU A 183 -1.62 23.91 -12.43
CA LEU A 183 -1.88 22.57 -11.97
C LEU A 183 -2.81 21.87 -12.94
N TYR A 184 -2.65 20.56 -13.00
CA TYR A 184 -3.47 19.70 -13.82
C TYR A 184 -4.12 18.66 -12.91
N ILE A 185 -5.40 18.41 -13.17
CA ILE A 185 -6.20 17.41 -12.52
C ILE A 185 -6.75 16.52 -13.61
N ASP A 186 -6.55 15.22 -13.49
CA ASP A 186 -7.19 14.24 -14.36
C ASP A 186 -8.14 13.39 -13.48
N ALA A 187 -9.36 13.15 -13.95
CA ALA A 187 -10.38 12.42 -13.21
C ALA A 187 -11.19 11.47 -14.10
N ASP A 188 -11.41 10.24 -13.62
CA ASP A 188 -12.12 9.14 -14.31
C ASP A 188 -12.42 7.99 -13.33
N GLU A 189 -12.88 6.85 -13.83
CA GLU A 189 -13.25 5.70 -13.02
C GLU A 189 -12.82 4.33 -13.58
N ASP A 190 -12.48 3.42 -12.67
CA ASP A 190 -12.42 1.98 -12.97
C ASP A 190 -13.78 1.34 -12.73
N HIS A 191 -14.15 0.39 -13.58
CA HIS A 191 -15.39 -0.38 -13.46
C HIS A 191 -15.08 -1.80 -12.98
N TYR A 192 -15.67 -2.20 -11.85
CA TYR A 192 -15.46 -3.52 -11.26
C TYR A 192 -16.77 -4.26 -11.03
N ALA A 193 -16.67 -5.58 -10.78
CA ALA A 193 -17.81 -6.44 -10.52
C ALA A 193 -18.04 -6.65 -9.02
N LEU A 194 -19.28 -6.47 -8.57
CA LEU A 194 -19.73 -6.78 -7.21
C LEU A 194 -20.03 -8.28 -7.05
N GLN A 195 -19.75 -8.81 -5.85
CA GLN A 195 -20.17 -10.17 -5.45
C GLN A 195 -21.67 -10.23 -5.12
N PHE A 196 -22.19 -9.14 -4.57
CA PHE A 196 -23.57 -8.88 -4.17
C PHE A 196 -23.76 -7.37 -4.04
N LYS A 197 -25.00 -6.88 -4.08
CA LYS A 197 -25.28 -5.44 -3.83
C LYS A 197 -25.36 -5.17 -2.33
N GLU A 198 -26.35 -5.76 -1.68
CA GLU A 198 -26.65 -5.64 -0.26
C GLU A 198 -26.42 -6.99 0.46
N THR A 199 -26.94 -8.09 -0.11
CA THR A 199 -26.90 -9.41 0.52
C THR A 199 -26.51 -10.50 -0.47
N LYS A 200 -25.82 -11.54 0.02
CA LYS A 200 -25.34 -12.63 -0.83
C LYS A 200 -26.48 -13.28 -1.60
N GLY A 201 -26.44 -13.17 -2.93
CA GLY A 201 -27.43 -13.78 -3.83
C GLY A 201 -28.45 -12.81 -4.45
N ASP A 202 -28.36 -11.51 -4.16
CA ASP A 202 -29.31 -10.48 -4.59
C ASP A 202 -29.08 -9.90 -6.01
N LEU A 203 -28.10 -10.42 -6.74
CA LEU A 203 -27.76 -9.92 -8.06
C LEU A 203 -28.84 -10.28 -9.08
N VAL A 204 -29.51 -9.27 -9.62
CA VAL A 204 -30.47 -9.43 -10.72
C VAL A 204 -29.74 -9.88 -11.98
N VAL A 205 -30.27 -10.93 -12.61
CA VAL A 205 -29.77 -11.48 -13.87
C VAL A 205 -30.74 -11.10 -15.00
N ASN A 206 -30.24 -10.51 -16.07
CA ASN A 206 -31.06 -10.17 -17.23
C ASN A 206 -31.37 -11.41 -18.11
N SER A 207 -32.22 -11.23 -19.12
CA SER A 207 -32.61 -12.30 -20.06
C SER A 207 -31.44 -12.94 -20.83
N MET A 208 -30.28 -12.27 -20.88
CA MET A 208 -29.05 -12.77 -21.51
C MET A 208 -28.10 -13.44 -20.50
N GLY A 209 -28.54 -13.71 -19.27
CA GLY A 209 -27.72 -14.34 -18.24
C GLY A 209 -26.66 -13.44 -17.61
N ARG A 210 -26.66 -12.13 -17.91
CA ARG A 210 -25.69 -11.17 -17.36
C ARG A 210 -26.18 -10.61 -16.03
N LYS A 211 -25.30 -10.66 -15.02
CA LYS A 211 -25.55 -10.06 -13.70
C LYS A 211 -25.45 -8.55 -13.80
N ASN A 212 -26.38 -7.84 -13.19
CA ASN A 212 -26.29 -6.40 -12.99
C ASN A 212 -25.49 -6.10 -11.72
N ASN A 213 -24.16 -6.25 -11.81
CA ASN A 213 -23.24 -6.13 -10.68
C ASN A 213 -22.09 -5.14 -10.93
N GLY A 214 -22.23 -4.23 -11.89
CA GLY A 214 -21.22 -3.18 -12.12
C GLY A 214 -21.21 -2.15 -10.99
N ALA A 215 -20.01 -1.77 -10.56
CA ALA A 215 -19.75 -0.65 -9.67
C ALA A 215 -18.47 0.07 -10.11
N ILE A 216 -18.22 1.26 -9.55
CA ILE A 216 -17.08 2.09 -9.96
C ILE A 216 -16.20 2.48 -8.77
N ASN A 217 -14.89 2.54 -9.01
CA ASN A 217 -13.96 3.26 -8.16
C ASN A 217 -13.49 4.49 -8.90
N LYS A 218 -13.53 5.62 -8.23
CA LYS A 218 -13.14 6.92 -8.77
C LYS A 218 -11.64 7.10 -8.57
N ILE A 219 -10.98 7.69 -9.56
CA ILE A 219 -9.61 8.17 -9.46
C ILE A 219 -9.56 9.65 -9.85
N ILE A 220 -8.86 10.43 -9.05
CA ILE A 220 -8.47 11.80 -9.34
C ILE A 220 -6.97 11.88 -9.09
N TYR A 221 -6.20 12.54 -9.95
CA TYR A 221 -4.82 12.84 -9.65
C TYR A 221 -4.44 14.27 -10.04
N VAL A 222 -3.67 14.91 -9.17
CA VAL A 222 -3.15 16.27 -9.33
C VAL A 222 -1.68 16.18 -9.72
N TYR A 223 -1.24 16.95 -10.70
CA TYR A 223 0.15 17.00 -11.15
C TYR A 223 0.55 18.40 -11.64
N GLU A 224 1.86 18.65 -11.66
CA GLU A 224 2.45 19.97 -11.90
C GLU A 224 2.82 20.19 -13.38
N GLY A 225 3.04 19.10 -14.12
CA GLY A 225 3.44 19.14 -15.53
C GLY A 225 3.85 17.78 -16.07
N ILE A 226 4.41 17.78 -17.28
CA ILE A 226 4.84 16.59 -18.01
C ILE A 226 6.28 16.80 -18.47
N GLU A 227 7.15 15.83 -18.21
CA GLU A 227 8.55 15.84 -18.68
C GLU A 227 8.96 14.48 -19.27
N PRO A 228 10.01 14.42 -20.10
CA PRO A 228 10.58 13.15 -20.54
C PRO A 228 11.14 12.35 -19.35
N GLU A 229 10.92 11.03 -19.32
CA GLU A 229 11.41 10.14 -18.24
C GLU A 229 12.95 10.22 -18.06
N ALA A 230 13.68 10.54 -19.13
CA ALA A 230 15.12 10.70 -19.15
C ALA A 230 15.54 11.61 -20.34
N PRO A 231 16.75 12.17 -20.34
CA PRO A 231 17.26 12.92 -21.49
C PRO A 231 17.17 12.10 -22.79
N GLY A 232 16.42 12.61 -23.78
CA GLY A 232 16.19 11.94 -25.07
C GLY A 232 15.10 10.86 -25.07
N SER A 233 14.38 10.65 -23.96
CA SER A 233 13.28 9.69 -23.90
C SER A 233 12.10 10.12 -24.77
N LYS A 234 11.46 9.13 -25.41
CA LYS A 234 10.15 9.30 -26.08
C LYS A 234 8.97 9.10 -25.11
N ARG A 235 9.24 8.61 -23.91
CA ARG A 235 8.25 8.42 -22.85
C ARG A 235 8.29 9.61 -21.90
N ASN A 236 7.12 10.01 -21.46
CA ASN A 236 6.95 11.10 -20.51
C ASN A 236 6.47 10.57 -19.16
N CYS A 237 6.81 11.28 -18.10
CA CYS A 237 6.26 11.13 -16.76
C CYS A 237 5.54 12.41 -16.33
N LEU A 238 4.64 12.25 -15.35
CA LEU A 238 3.99 13.37 -14.69
C LEU A 238 4.86 13.86 -13.51
N ILE A 239 4.91 15.16 -13.31
CA ILE A 239 5.69 15.79 -12.25
C ILE A 239 4.80 16.01 -11.02
N GLY A 240 5.29 15.64 -9.84
CA GLY A 240 4.64 15.98 -8.57
C GLY A 240 3.26 15.36 -8.37
N THR A 241 3.01 14.18 -8.97
CA THR A 241 1.69 13.56 -8.97
C THR A 241 1.22 13.14 -7.59
N HIS A 242 -0.05 13.41 -7.30
CA HIS A 242 -0.73 12.95 -6.10
C HIS A 242 -2.11 12.38 -6.45
N TYR A 243 -2.38 11.16 -5.99
CA TYR A 243 -3.57 10.38 -6.31
C TYR A 243 -4.62 10.43 -5.20
N PHE A 244 -5.88 10.38 -5.60
CA PHE A 244 -7.06 10.19 -4.77
C PHE A 244 -7.92 9.07 -5.39
N CYS A 245 -8.12 7.98 -4.67
CA CYS A 245 -8.89 6.82 -5.12
C CYS A 245 -9.96 6.48 -4.09
N ARG A 246 -11.23 6.45 -4.50
CA ARG A 246 -12.36 6.17 -3.60
C ARG A 246 -13.38 5.25 -4.25
N GLY A 247 -13.96 4.38 -3.42
CA GLY A 247 -15.12 3.59 -3.81
C GLY A 247 -16.42 4.38 -3.77
N THR A 248 -17.52 3.66 -3.95
CA THR A 248 -18.88 4.23 -3.95
C THR A 248 -19.39 4.63 -2.56
N GLU A 249 -18.67 4.30 -1.49
CA GLU A 249 -19.08 4.59 -0.11
C GLU A 249 -18.84 6.04 0.30
N GLN A 250 -17.88 6.73 -0.34
CA GLN A 250 -17.63 8.14 -0.07
C GLN A 250 -18.45 9.04 -0.99
N ASP A 251 -19.02 10.10 -0.39
CA ASP A 251 -19.71 11.17 -1.10
C ASP A 251 -18.78 11.92 -2.06
N ASN A 252 -19.31 12.33 -3.21
CA ASN A 252 -18.53 13.03 -4.23
C ASN A 252 -18.00 14.38 -3.73
N LYS A 253 -18.78 15.13 -2.93
CA LYS A 253 -18.36 16.43 -2.41
C LYS A 253 -17.23 16.28 -1.42
N GLU A 254 -17.27 15.23 -0.60
CA GLU A 254 -16.18 14.93 0.32
C GLU A 254 -14.89 14.59 -0.42
N LEU A 255 -14.95 13.74 -1.47
CA LEU A 255 -13.79 13.45 -2.30
C LEU A 255 -13.21 14.71 -2.94
N TRP A 256 -14.05 15.55 -3.56
CA TRP A 256 -13.58 16.81 -4.15
C TRP A 256 -13.04 17.78 -3.09
N LYS A 257 -13.66 17.84 -1.91
CA LYS A 257 -13.15 18.63 -0.78
C LYS A 257 -11.74 18.19 -0.38
N GLU A 258 -11.46 16.89 -0.31
CA GLU A 258 -10.12 16.37 -0.02
C GLU A 258 -9.09 16.80 -1.07
N VAL A 259 -9.45 16.75 -2.35
CA VAL A 259 -8.58 17.23 -3.45
C VAL A 259 -8.26 18.72 -3.28
N PHE A 260 -9.25 19.52 -2.90
CA PHE A 260 -9.07 20.97 -2.74
C PHE A 260 -8.30 21.32 -1.48
N GLU A 261 -8.58 20.66 -0.36
CA GLU A 261 -7.79 20.78 0.86
C GLU A 261 -6.32 20.41 0.60
N TYR A 262 -6.06 19.40 -0.23
CA TYR A 262 -4.70 19.09 -0.66
C TYR A 262 -4.07 20.24 -1.47
N ILE A 263 -4.77 20.78 -2.48
CA ILE A 263 -4.23 21.89 -3.27
C ILE A 263 -3.94 23.11 -2.38
N GLU A 264 -4.87 23.48 -1.51
CA GLU A 264 -4.73 24.62 -0.60
C GLU A 264 -3.59 24.42 0.42
N ASN A 265 -3.39 23.20 0.93
CA ASN A 265 -2.37 22.93 1.93
C ASN A 265 -0.96 22.78 1.32
N PHE A 266 -0.85 22.31 0.08
CA PHE A 266 0.43 21.96 -0.54
C PHE A 266 0.93 22.99 -1.55
N TYR A 267 0.05 23.83 -2.11
CA TYR A 267 0.40 24.83 -3.13
C TYR A 267 0.05 26.25 -2.70
N ASP A 268 0.91 27.20 -3.07
CA ASP A 268 0.67 28.62 -2.92
C ASP A 268 -0.38 29.06 -3.95
N THR A 269 -1.61 29.22 -3.49
CA THR A 269 -2.76 29.53 -4.33
C THR A 269 -2.70 30.95 -4.93
N GLU A 270 -1.89 31.85 -4.38
CA GLU A 270 -1.65 33.18 -4.95
C GLU A 270 -0.78 33.11 -6.21
N CYS A 271 0.07 32.10 -6.31
CA CYS A 271 0.92 31.85 -7.49
C CYS A 271 0.19 31.08 -8.61
N LEU A 272 -0.95 30.44 -8.31
CA LEU A 272 -1.72 29.64 -9.26
C LEU A 272 -2.50 30.52 -10.23
N GLU A 273 -2.10 30.52 -11.50
CA GLU A 273 -2.82 31.21 -12.58
C GLU A 273 -4.00 30.37 -13.09
N LYS A 274 -3.81 29.04 -13.20
CA LYS A 274 -4.83 28.14 -13.75
C LYS A 274 -4.74 26.72 -13.22
N ILE A 275 -5.90 26.11 -13.01
CA ILE A 275 -6.04 24.66 -12.80
C ILE A 275 -6.79 24.09 -14.00
N TYR A 276 -6.22 23.10 -14.68
CA TYR A 276 -6.88 22.38 -15.78
C TYR A 276 -7.46 21.07 -15.26
N LEU A 277 -8.75 20.82 -15.50
CA LEU A 277 -9.39 19.54 -15.20
C LEU A 277 -9.64 18.78 -16.50
N ASN A 278 -8.91 17.70 -16.74
CA ASN A 278 -9.15 16.76 -17.84
C ASN A 278 -10.06 15.63 -17.35
N ALA A 279 -11.23 15.49 -17.97
CA ALA A 279 -12.16 14.42 -17.60
C ALA A 279 -13.16 14.11 -18.72
N ASP A 280 -13.89 13.01 -18.56
CA ASP A 280 -14.93 12.53 -19.50
C ASP A 280 -16.28 13.28 -19.36
N GLY A 281 -16.47 14.02 -18.26
CA GLY A 281 -17.69 14.77 -17.96
C GLY A 281 -18.78 13.97 -17.25
N GLY A 282 -18.41 12.90 -16.54
CA GLY A 282 -19.25 12.19 -15.58
C GLY A 282 -19.93 13.13 -14.58
N SER A 283 -21.13 12.75 -14.11
CA SER A 283 -21.92 13.61 -13.21
C SER A 283 -21.18 13.91 -11.90
N TRP A 284 -20.48 12.92 -11.34
CA TRP A 284 -19.70 13.04 -10.12
C TRP A 284 -18.47 13.97 -10.28
N ILE A 285 -17.91 14.07 -11.49
CA ILE A 285 -16.80 14.98 -11.81
C ILE A 285 -17.30 16.42 -11.91
N LYS A 286 -18.47 16.61 -12.55
CA LYS A 286 -19.08 17.94 -12.71
C LYS A 286 -19.45 18.57 -11.37
N GLU A 287 -19.67 17.76 -10.34
CA GLU A 287 -19.87 18.26 -8.98
C GLU A 287 -18.67 19.04 -8.45
N GLY A 288 -17.44 18.59 -8.72
CA GLY A 288 -16.21 19.28 -8.34
C GLY A 288 -16.00 20.64 -9.02
N LEU A 289 -16.53 20.82 -10.24
CA LEU A 289 -16.42 22.08 -10.99
C LEU A 289 -17.13 23.26 -10.33
N ASN A 290 -18.12 23.01 -9.47
CA ASN A 290 -18.91 24.06 -8.84
C ASN A 290 -18.20 24.72 -7.64
N HIS A 291 -17.07 24.17 -7.20
CA HIS A 291 -16.43 24.53 -5.93
C HIS A 291 -15.12 25.32 -6.08
N ILE A 292 -14.56 25.47 -7.28
CA ILE A 292 -13.31 26.22 -7.48
C ILE A 292 -13.49 27.40 -8.45
N ALA A 293 -13.09 28.59 -8.01
CA ALA A 293 -12.81 29.70 -8.90
C ALA A 293 -11.50 29.43 -9.67
N GLY A 294 -11.56 29.41 -11.00
CA GLY A 294 -10.36 29.34 -11.85
C GLY A 294 -10.08 28.01 -12.54
N VAL A 295 -10.83 26.93 -12.26
CA VAL A 295 -10.70 25.66 -12.99
C VAL A 295 -11.12 25.83 -14.46
N LYS A 296 -10.29 25.33 -15.38
CA LYS A 296 -10.66 25.13 -16.78
C LYS A 296 -11.01 23.67 -17.00
N TYR A 297 -12.28 23.40 -17.25
CA TYR A 297 -12.69 22.08 -17.70
C TYR A 297 -12.23 21.85 -19.15
N VAL A 298 -11.50 20.76 -19.38
CA VAL A 298 -11.00 20.30 -20.67
C VAL A 298 -11.51 18.87 -20.87
N LEU A 299 -12.09 18.59 -22.04
CA LEU A 299 -12.57 17.25 -22.31
C LEU A 299 -11.38 16.31 -22.52
N ASP A 300 -11.44 15.13 -21.91
CA ASP A 300 -10.48 14.07 -22.16
C ASP A 300 -10.43 13.70 -23.66
N GLU A 301 -9.21 13.54 -24.18
CA GLU A 301 -9.00 13.34 -25.62
C GLU A 301 -9.34 11.94 -26.08
N PHE A 302 -9.14 10.94 -25.21
CA PHE A 302 -9.50 9.56 -25.51
C PHE A 302 -11.03 9.44 -25.66
N HIS A 303 -11.78 9.97 -24.69
CA HIS A 303 -13.24 9.99 -24.74
C HIS A 303 -13.78 10.77 -25.93
N LEU A 304 -13.26 11.97 -26.18
CA LEU A 304 -13.64 12.74 -27.37
C LEU A 304 -13.40 11.94 -28.66
N SER A 305 -12.23 11.31 -28.78
CA SER A 305 -11.88 10.50 -29.95
C SER A 305 -12.75 9.25 -30.07
N LYS A 306 -13.08 8.58 -28.95
CA LYS A 306 -13.97 7.42 -28.89
C LYS A 306 -15.35 7.75 -29.44
N TYR A 307 -15.94 8.88 -29.05
CA TYR A 307 -17.27 9.28 -29.55
C TYR A 307 -17.24 9.75 -31.00
N ILE A 308 -16.19 10.46 -31.43
CA ILE A 308 -15.98 10.82 -32.84
C ILE A 308 -15.81 9.56 -33.72
N PHE A 309 -15.04 8.57 -33.26
CA PHE A 309 -14.89 7.30 -33.95
C PHE A 309 -16.21 6.53 -34.01
N LYS A 310 -16.92 6.45 -32.88
CA LYS A 310 -18.22 5.75 -32.78
C LYS A 310 -19.23 6.30 -33.79
N MET A 311 -19.36 7.62 -33.94
CA MET A 311 -20.31 8.22 -34.89
C MET A 311 -19.93 8.00 -36.35
N THR A 312 -18.65 7.88 -36.69
CA THR A 312 -18.17 7.72 -38.08
C THR A 312 -17.89 6.27 -38.48
N SER A 313 -17.97 5.32 -37.54
CA SER A 313 -17.56 3.92 -37.77
C SER A 313 -18.32 3.18 -38.88
N HIS A 314 -19.51 3.64 -39.26
CA HIS A 314 -20.31 3.09 -40.36
C HIS A 314 -19.84 3.57 -41.75
N MET A 315 -18.96 4.57 -41.83
CA MET A 315 -18.56 5.26 -43.06
C MET A 315 -17.38 4.61 -43.80
N LEU A 316 -16.88 3.46 -43.31
CA LEU A 316 -15.80 2.69 -43.93
C LEU A 316 -14.59 3.59 -44.30
N ASP A 317 -14.17 3.59 -45.57
CA ASP A 317 -12.99 4.30 -46.05
C ASP A 317 -13.08 5.83 -45.91
N THR A 318 -14.29 6.39 -45.84
CA THR A 318 -14.51 7.85 -45.69
C THR A 318 -14.55 8.31 -44.23
N SER A 319 -14.42 7.37 -43.27
CA SER A 319 -14.48 7.67 -41.84
C SER A 319 -13.42 8.69 -41.41
N TRP A 320 -12.21 8.63 -41.95
CA TRP A 320 -11.13 9.57 -41.61
C TRP A 320 -11.43 11.01 -42.03
N ASP A 321 -12.02 11.20 -43.21
CA ASP A 321 -12.38 12.53 -43.69
C ASP A 321 -13.51 13.13 -42.85
N ALA A 322 -14.54 12.34 -42.55
CA ALA A 322 -15.63 12.74 -41.67
C ALA A 322 -15.12 13.11 -40.27
N GLN A 323 -14.23 12.29 -39.71
CA GLN A 323 -13.58 12.56 -38.43
C GLN A 323 -12.77 13.86 -38.42
N ARG A 324 -12.09 14.19 -39.52
CA ARG A 324 -11.36 15.46 -39.67
C ARG A 324 -12.31 16.65 -39.76
N GLU A 325 -13.40 16.52 -40.51
CA GLU A 325 -14.46 17.52 -40.62
C GLU A 325 -15.11 17.79 -39.25
N ILE A 326 -15.48 16.73 -38.51
CA ILE A 326 -16.02 16.84 -37.15
C ILE A 326 -15.08 17.61 -36.22
N ARG A 327 -13.79 17.23 -36.16
CA ARG A 327 -12.80 17.91 -35.30
C ARG A 327 -12.65 19.38 -35.68
N LYS A 328 -12.64 19.70 -36.98
CA LYS A 328 -12.57 21.08 -37.48
C LYS A 328 -13.80 21.88 -37.05
N THR A 329 -15.00 21.31 -37.21
CA THR A 329 -16.27 21.94 -36.84
C THR A 329 -16.33 22.23 -35.34
N ILE A 330 -15.96 21.27 -34.48
CA ILE A 330 -15.91 21.51 -33.03
C ILE A 330 -14.93 22.63 -32.68
N ARG A 331 -13.75 22.64 -33.33
CA ARG A 331 -12.71 23.65 -33.06
C ARG A 331 -13.11 25.05 -33.53
N GLN A 332 -13.73 25.18 -34.70
CA GLN A 332 -13.85 26.47 -35.40
C GLN A 332 -15.27 27.00 -35.52
N ALA A 333 -16.29 26.13 -35.46
CA ALA A 333 -17.67 26.48 -35.80
C ALA A 333 -18.59 26.58 -34.57
N THR A 334 -19.89 26.71 -34.83
CA THR A 334 -20.95 26.77 -33.81
C THR A 334 -21.58 25.40 -33.55
N LYS A 335 -22.42 25.30 -32.50
CA LYS A 335 -23.22 24.09 -32.23
C LYS A 335 -24.20 23.79 -33.37
N ASP A 336 -24.73 24.82 -34.03
CA ASP A 336 -25.68 24.65 -35.13
C ASP A 336 -24.99 24.08 -36.37
N ASP A 337 -23.77 24.52 -36.66
CA ASP A 337 -22.96 23.92 -37.74
C ASP A 337 -22.65 22.45 -37.47
N PHE A 338 -22.40 22.09 -36.20
CA PHE A 338 -22.22 20.71 -35.79
C PHE A 338 -23.50 19.88 -35.93
N ASN A 339 -24.66 20.42 -35.57
CA ASN A 339 -25.94 19.73 -35.76
C ASN A 339 -26.24 19.46 -37.24
N ARG A 340 -25.96 20.42 -38.13
CA ARG A 340 -26.08 20.20 -39.59
C ARG A 340 -25.13 19.12 -40.10
N LEU A 341 -23.92 19.05 -39.55
CA LEU A 341 -22.99 17.96 -39.87
C LEU A 341 -23.52 16.61 -39.37
N VAL A 342 -24.14 16.56 -38.20
CA VAL A 342 -24.78 15.35 -37.66
C VAL A 342 -25.95 14.89 -38.54
N GLU A 343 -26.78 15.80 -39.04
CA GLU A 343 -27.86 15.49 -40.00
C GLU A 343 -27.29 14.85 -41.27
N ARG A 344 -26.22 15.43 -41.84
CA ARG A 344 -25.53 14.83 -42.99
C ARG A 344 -24.98 13.43 -42.70
N LEU A 345 -24.47 13.17 -41.49
CA LEU A 345 -24.01 11.83 -41.09
C LEU A 345 -25.18 10.83 -41.01
N LEU A 346 -26.36 11.28 -40.57
CA LEU A 346 -27.55 10.44 -40.48
C LEU A 346 -28.06 10.00 -41.86
N ASP A 347 -27.88 10.82 -42.91
CA ASP A 347 -28.24 10.45 -44.28
C ASP A 347 -27.49 9.20 -44.79
N TYR A 348 -26.32 8.90 -44.23
CA TYR A 348 -25.51 7.73 -44.56
C TYR A 348 -25.73 6.54 -43.62
N ALA A 349 -26.57 6.67 -42.60
CA ALA A 349 -26.89 5.61 -41.66
C ALA A 349 -27.75 4.52 -42.34
N LYS A 350 -27.36 3.24 -42.19
CA LYS A 350 -28.05 2.10 -42.85
C LYS A 350 -28.90 1.29 -41.89
N SER A 351 -28.78 1.53 -40.59
CA SER A 351 -29.48 0.79 -39.55
C SER A 351 -29.85 1.68 -38.36
N GLU A 352 -30.83 1.23 -37.58
CA GLU A 352 -31.20 1.88 -36.32
C GLU A 352 -30.02 1.94 -35.33
N SER A 353 -29.15 0.93 -35.36
CA SER A 353 -27.90 0.93 -34.59
C SER A 353 -26.98 2.08 -34.99
N ASP A 354 -26.84 2.38 -36.28
CA ASP A 354 -26.04 3.52 -36.78
C ASP A 354 -26.61 4.84 -36.28
N VAL A 355 -27.93 5.02 -36.43
CA VAL A 355 -28.65 6.21 -35.96
C VAL A 355 -28.44 6.41 -34.47
N ASN A 356 -28.58 5.36 -33.66
CA ASN A 356 -28.39 5.41 -32.21
C ASN A 356 -26.94 5.74 -31.84
N ARG A 357 -25.95 5.20 -32.58
CA ARG A 357 -24.52 5.52 -32.36
C ARG A 357 -24.20 6.97 -32.69
N ILE A 358 -24.74 7.51 -33.78
CA ILE A 358 -24.56 8.92 -34.18
C ILE A 358 -25.18 9.84 -33.13
N LYS A 359 -26.47 9.67 -32.82
CA LYS A 359 -27.21 10.51 -31.87
C LYS A 359 -26.60 10.51 -30.47
N SER A 360 -26.32 9.32 -29.91
CA SER A 360 -25.70 9.23 -28.58
C SER A 360 -24.32 9.88 -28.52
N SER A 361 -23.56 9.85 -29.61
CA SER A 361 -22.24 10.49 -29.68
C SER A 361 -22.33 11.99 -29.89
N SER A 362 -23.29 12.48 -30.69
CA SER A 362 -23.53 13.91 -30.85
C SER A 362 -23.99 14.53 -29.54
N ASP A 363 -24.90 13.88 -28.81
CA ASP A 363 -25.41 14.37 -27.53
C ASP A 363 -24.28 14.50 -26.51
N TYR A 364 -23.38 13.52 -26.45
CA TYR A 364 -22.19 13.58 -25.59
C TYR A 364 -21.28 14.78 -25.93
N ILE A 365 -20.97 14.98 -27.22
CA ILE A 365 -20.12 16.08 -27.68
C ILE A 365 -20.79 17.43 -27.40
N LEU A 366 -22.08 17.56 -27.66
CA LEU A 366 -22.85 18.79 -27.41
C LEU A 366 -22.93 19.15 -25.93
N LYS A 367 -23.12 18.14 -25.06
CA LYS A 367 -23.11 18.28 -23.60
C LYS A 367 -21.75 18.77 -23.08
N ASN A 368 -20.66 18.42 -23.77
CA ASN A 368 -19.30 18.79 -23.40
C ASN A 368 -18.66 19.80 -24.37
N TRP A 369 -19.47 20.53 -25.16
CA TRP A 369 -19.01 21.33 -26.31
C TRP A 369 -17.85 22.28 -26.00
N SER A 370 -18.00 23.10 -24.96
CA SER A 370 -16.97 24.09 -24.59
C SER A 370 -15.64 23.42 -24.23
N ALA A 371 -15.69 22.30 -23.50
CA ALA A 371 -14.52 21.53 -23.09
C ALA A 371 -13.85 20.81 -24.28
N ALA A 372 -14.66 20.27 -25.20
CA ALA A 372 -14.19 19.67 -26.45
C ALA A 372 -13.48 20.71 -27.35
N LYS A 373 -14.07 21.91 -27.45
CA LYS A 373 -13.48 23.02 -28.21
C LYS A 373 -12.14 23.47 -27.62
N ILE A 374 -12.01 23.54 -26.29
CA ILE A 374 -10.73 23.86 -25.63
C ILE A 374 -9.67 22.79 -25.95
N ARG A 375 -9.99 21.51 -25.79
CA ARG A 375 -9.10 20.39 -26.12
C ARG A 375 -8.59 20.48 -27.57
N LEU A 376 -9.49 20.69 -28.53
CA LEU A 376 -9.14 20.75 -29.95
C LEU A 376 -8.47 22.07 -30.37
N SER A 377 -8.54 23.11 -29.55
CA SER A 377 -7.85 24.38 -29.81
C SER A 377 -6.34 24.27 -29.63
N ARG A 378 -5.84 23.23 -28.93
CA ARG A 378 -4.40 22.96 -28.71
C ARG A 378 -3.65 24.19 -28.16
N LEU A 379 -4.25 24.85 -27.17
CA LEU A 379 -3.59 25.94 -26.45
C LEU A 379 -2.34 25.40 -25.73
N GLU A 380 -1.29 26.21 -25.62
CA GLU A 380 0.03 25.80 -25.13
C GLU A 380 -0.02 25.04 -23.78
N ASN A 381 -0.80 25.54 -22.82
CA ASN A 381 -0.94 24.95 -21.49
C ASN A 381 -2.07 23.90 -21.39
N VAL A 382 -2.65 23.46 -22.50
CA VAL A 382 -3.65 22.37 -22.52
C VAL A 382 -2.95 21.08 -22.91
N VAL A 383 -2.44 20.37 -21.91
CA VAL A 383 -1.65 19.15 -22.09
C VAL A 383 -2.51 17.92 -22.39
N GLY A 384 -1.88 16.87 -22.94
CA GLY A 384 -2.49 15.55 -23.11
C GLY A 384 -2.96 14.98 -21.77
N SER A 385 -4.02 14.18 -21.79
CA SER A 385 -4.45 13.40 -20.62
C SER A 385 -3.82 12.01 -20.69
N SER A 386 -3.38 11.50 -19.54
CA SER A 386 -2.87 10.13 -19.37
C SER A 386 -3.84 9.25 -18.59
N THR A 387 -5.11 9.66 -18.52
CA THR A 387 -6.10 9.14 -17.57
C THR A 387 -6.33 7.64 -17.71
N GLU A 388 -6.57 7.13 -18.92
CA GLU A 388 -6.78 5.69 -19.17
C GLU A 388 -5.61 4.83 -18.68
N GLY A 389 -4.37 5.29 -18.90
CA GLY A 389 -3.17 4.61 -18.42
C GLY A 389 -3.11 4.58 -16.90
N HIS A 390 -3.47 5.69 -16.24
CA HIS A 390 -3.50 5.78 -14.77
C HIS A 390 -4.65 4.98 -14.17
N VAL A 391 -5.85 5.01 -14.75
CA VAL A 391 -6.98 4.15 -14.36
C VAL A 391 -6.54 2.69 -14.40
N TYR A 392 -5.91 2.27 -15.50
CA TYR A 392 -5.42 0.90 -15.64
C TYR A 392 -4.35 0.55 -14.60
N HIS A 393 -3.27 1.33 -14.53
CA HIS A 393 -2.15 1.01 -13.66
C HIS A 393 -2.53 1.13 -12.18
N VAL A 394 -3.20 2.20 -11.77
CA VAL A 394 -3.54 2.45 -10.37
C VAL A 394 -4.66 1.52 -9.89
N LEU A 395 -5.71 1.32 -10.68
CA LEU A 395 -6.91 0.58 -10.25
C LEU A 395 -7.10 -0.72 -11.03
N SER A 396 -7.35 -0.66 -12.34
CA SER A 396 -7.92 -1.80 -13.09
C SER A 396 -7.03 -3.04 -13.10
N SER A 397 -5.70 -2.86 -13.13
CA SER A 397 -4.73 -3.97 -13.11
C SER A 397 -4.90 -4.85 -11.87
N ARG A 398 -5.33 -4.28 -10.74
CA ARG A 398 -5.59 -5.02 -9.50
C ARG A 398 -7.07 -5.36 -9.31
N MET A 399 -7.97 -4.54 -9.82
CA MET A 399 -9.38 -4.57 -9.39
C MET A 399 -10.35 -5.19 -10.39
N SER A 400 -10.10 -5.06 -11.71
CA SER A 400 -11.10 -5.36 -12.74
C SER A 400 -10.57 -6.17 -13.92
N THR A 401 -9.25 -6.23 -14.13
CA THR A 401 -8.64 -6.98 -15.26
C THR A 401 -8.84 -8.48 -15.11
N ASP A 402 -8.58 -9.01 -13.90
CA ASP A 402 -8.91 -10.38 -13.56
C ASP A 402 -10.38 -10.50 -13.17
N PRO A 403 -11.04 -11.65 -13.39
CA PRO A 403 -12.45 -11.88 -13.04
C PRO A 403 -12.62 -11.98 -11.51
N LEU A 404 -12.49 -10.84 -10.84
CA LEU A 404 -12.63 -10.64 -9.41
C LEU A 404 -14.02 -10.09 -9.10
N GLY A 405 -14.57 -10.51 -7.96
CA GLY A 405 -15.76 -9.91 -7.39
C GLY A 405 -15.41 -9.21 -6.09
N TRP A 406 -15.94 -8.01 -5.86
CA TRP A 406 -15.71 -7.22 -4.64
C TRP A 406 -17.00 -6.97 -3.86
N SER A 407 -16.89 -6.73 -2.56
CA SER A 407 -17.91 -5.96 -1.83
C SER A 407 -17.61 -4.46 -1.99
N HIS A 408 -18.58 -3.60 -1.73
CA HIS A 408 -18.36 -2.14 -1.72
C HIS A 408 -17.18 -1.74 -0.82
N HIS A 409 -17.22 -2.14 0.45
CA HIS A 409 -16.14 -1.88 1.41
C HIS A 409 -14.79 -2.43 0.97
N GLY A 410 -14.76 -3.65 0.41
CA GLY A 410 -13.51 -4.28 -0.02
C GLY A 410 -12.88 -3.57 -1.21
N ALA A 411 -13.69 -3.13 -2.17
CA ALA A 411 -13.23 -2.30 -3.28
C ALA A 411 -12.76 -0.92 -2.80
N SER A 412 -13.52 -0.29 -1.91
CA SER A 412 -13.17 1.01 -1.32
C SER A 412 -11.83 0.97 -0.59
N GLN A 413 -11.62 -0.03 0.28
CA GLN A 413 -10.36 -0.23 0.98
C GLN A 413 -9.20 -0.54 0.02
N MET A 414 -9.42 -1.38 -0.99
CA MET A 414 -8.37 -1.65 -1.98
C MET A 414 -8.00 -0.39 -2.77
N ALA A 415 -8.96 0.44 -3.16
CA ALA A 415 -8.69 1.72 -3.80
C ALA A 415 -7.83 2.63 -2.91
N ARG A 416 -8.10 2.69 -1.60
CA ARG A 416 -7.26 3.41 -0.61
C ARG A 416 -5.85 2.82 -0.50
N PHE A 417 -5.69 1.51 -0.54
CA PHE A 417 -4.37 0.87 -0.55
C PHE A 417 -3.59 1.22 -1.82
N ARG A 418 -4.24 1.19 -2.98
CA ARG A 418 -3.61 1.57 -4.26
C ARG A 418 -3.22 3.04 -4.25
N GLU A 419 -4.06 3.94 -3.77
CA GLU A 419 -3.69 5.34 -3.54
C GLU A 419 -2.44 5.46 -2.66
N TYR A 420 -2.43 4.80 -1.51
CA TYR A 420 -1.30 4.87 -0.58
C TYR A 420 -0.01 4.40 -1.24
N THR A 421 -0.05 3.29 -1.98
CA THR A 421 1.11 2.79 -2.75
C THR A 421 1.59 3.78 -3.80
N TYR A 422 0.68 4.31 -4.64
CA TYR A 422 1.03 5.21 -5.74
C TYR A 422 1.46 6.60 -5.26
N ASN A 423 1.06 6.99 -4.06
CA ASN A 423 1.56 8.17 -3.35
C ASN A 423 2.86 7.90 -2.57
N SER A 424 3.59 6.81 -2.88
CA SER A 424 4.86 6.42 -2.25
C SER A 424 4.76 6.17 -0.73
N GLY A 425 3.59 5.76 -0.25
CA GLY A 425 3.37 5.39 1.14
C GLY A 425 4.15 4.14 1.55
N ASN A 426 4.65 4.13 2.78
CA ASN A 426 5.43 3.03 3.34
C ASN A 426 4.51 2.05 4.10
N MET A 427 4.41 0.80 3.64
CA MET A 427 3.51 -0.20 4.24
C MET A 427 3.87 -0.57 5.67
N LEU A 428 5.16 -0.45 6.05
CA LEU A 428 5.59 -0.63 7.43
C LEU A 428 5.08 0.49 8.32
N GLU A 429 5.16 1.74 7.87
CA GLU A 429 4.60 2.88 8.61
C GLU A 429 3.07 2.81 8.67
N LEU A 430 2.40 2.36 7.60
CA LEU A 430 0.96 2.11 7.63
C LEU A 430 0.59 1.04 8.66
N ALA A 431 1.35 -0.05 8.74
CA ALA A 431 1.16 -1.10 9.73
C ALA A 431 1.38 -0.60 11.17
N ARG A 432 2.38 0.28 11.39
CA ARG A 432 2.63 0.94 12.69
C ARG A 432 1.49 1.88 13.07
N TYR A 433 1.00 2.67 12.12
CA TYR A 433 -0.12 3.60 12.34
C TYR A 433 -1.38 2.88 12.84
N GLN A 434 -1.63 1.64 12.41
CA GLN A 434 -2.76 0.86 12.94
C GLN A 434 -2.66 0.65 14.44
N LYS A 435 -1.45 0.42 14.97
CA LYS A 435 -1.23 0.24 16.41
C LYS A 435 -1.50 1.52 17.19
N GLU A 436 -1.00 2.66 16.72
CA GLU A 436 -1.21 3.96 17.39
C GLU A 436 -2.68 4.35 17.48
N VAL A 437 -3.48 3.99 16.47
CA VAL A 437 -4.91 4.27 16.48
C VAL A 437 -5.66 3.33 17.43
N LEU A 438 -5.20 2.08 17.57
CA LEU A 438 -5.80 1.07 18.45
C LEU A 438 -5.35 1.21 19.92
N SER A 439 -4.16 1.75 20.20
CA SER A 439 -3.60 1.87 21.55
C SER A 439 -4.24 2.98 22.39
N LYS A 440 -5.00 3.90 21.79
CA LYS A 440 -5.71 5.02 22.46
C LYS A 440 -6.91 4.60 23.35
N ALA A 441 -6.92 3.37 23.86
CA ALA A 441 -7.79 2.97 24.96
C ALA A 441 -7.13 3.43 26.27
N ALA A 442 -7.74 4.38 26.98
CA ALA A 442 -7.15 5.06 28.13
C ALA A 442 -6.58 4.09 29.20
N GLY A 443 -5.33 4.33 29.64
CA GLY A 443 -4.65 3.60 30.73
C GLY A 443 -3.60 2.57 30.32
N THR A 444 -3.54 2.17 29.04
CA THR A 444 -2.51 1.27 28.51
C THR A 444 -1.14 1.93 28.39
N GLU A 445 -1.10 3.21 28.02
CA GLU A 445 0.13 3.97 27.77
C GLU A 445 1.04 4.06 29.01
N GLU A 446 0.48 4.24 30.20
CA GLU A 446 1.26 4.28 31.45
C GLU A 446 1.90 2.93 31.77
N LEU A 447 1.19 1.84 31.50
CA LEU A 447 1.70 0.48 31.68
C LEU A 447 2.80 0.16 30.68
N GLU A 448 2.63 0.55 29.40
CA GLU A 448 3.66 0.41 28.37
C GLU A 448 4.93 1.18 28.77
N ILE A 449 4.81 2.47 29.09
CA ILE A 449 5.94 3.30 29.55
C ILE A 449 6.61 2.67 30.78
N SER A 450 5.82 2.16 31.73
CA SER A 450 6.34 1.53 32.93
C SER A 450 7.12 0.25 32.63
N ALA A 451 6.60 -0.61 31.75
CA ALA A 451 7.25 -1.84 31.32
C ALA A 451 8.54 -1.55 30.53
N THR A 452 8.52 -0.59 29.60
CA THR A 452 9.73 -0.14 28.88
C THR A 452 10.78 0.41 29.85
N LYS A 453 10.38 1.15 30.90
CA LYS A 453 11.29 1.61 31.96
C LYS A 453 11.92 0.45 32.74
N MET A 454 11.18 -0.64 33.00
CA MET A 454 11.73 -1.82 33.69
C MET A 454 12.83 -2.49 32.87
N VAL A 455 12.63 -2.63 31.56
CA VAL A 455 13.65 -3.20 30.64
C VAL A 455 14.87 -2.29 30.53
N THR A 456 14.65 -0.98 30.35
CA THR A 456 15.74 -0.03 30.09
C THR A 456 16.57 0.33 31.33
N ALA A 457 15.98 0.30 32.53
CA ALA A 457 16.71 0.53 33.78
C ALA A 457 17.80 -0.52 34.02
N ASN A 458 17.54 -1.78 33.66
CA ASN A 458 18.52 -2.86 33.78
C ASN A 458 19.61 -2.81 32.69
N LYS A 459 19.34 -2.17 31.52
CA LYS A 459 20.31 -2.02 30.42
C LYS A 459 21.29 -0.84 30.57
N ARG A 460 20.97 0.18 31.37
CA ARG A 460 21.78 1.41 31.48
C ARG A 460 23.06 1.26 32.31
N ASP A 461 23.26 0.12 32.97
CA ASP A 461 24.56 -0.22 33.52
C ASP A 461 25.50 -0.60 32.37
N ARG A 462 26.50 0.25 32.06
CA ARG A 462 27.57 -0.08 31.07
C ARG A 462 28.22 -1.44 31.38
N THR A 463 28.31 -1.77 32.66
CA THR A 463 28.74 -3.07 33.19
C THR A 463 27.84 -4.25 32.82
N PHE A 464 26.55 -4.04 32.53
CA PHE A 464 25.65 -5.11 32.09
C PHE A 464 25.90 -5.48 30.62
N SER A 465 26.01 -4.48 29.74
CA SER A 465 26.40 -4.66 28.33
C SER A 465 27.73 -5.40 28.22
N ASP A 466 28.76 -4.95 28.94
CA ASP A 466 30.09 -5.56 28.87
C ASP A 466 30.13 -6.95 29.51
N LYS A 467 29.34 -7.21 30.57
CA LYS A 467 29.18 -8.55 31.16
C LYS A 467 28.44 -9.50 30.23
N GLU A 468 27.37 -9.04 29.60
CA GLU A 468 26.63 -9.83 28.63
C GLU A 468 27.49 -10.12 27.39
N TYR A 469 28.22 -9.12 26.88
CA TYR A 469 29.18 -9.31 25.80
C TYR A 469 30.32 -10.28 26.17
N GLY A 470 30.84 -10.20 27.40
CA GLY A 470 31.82 -11.15 27.94
C GLY A 470 31.27 -12.57 28.04
N LYS A 471 30.05 -12.74 28.56
CA LYS A 471 29.35 -14.05 28.57
C LYS A 471 29.13 -14.58 27.15
N TYR A 472 28.83 -13.70 26.18
CA TYR A 472 28.65 -14.10 24.78
C TYR A 472 29.95 -14.60 24.18
N ILE A 473 31.05 -13.88 24.41
CA ILE A 473 32.39 -14.31 24.00
C ILE A 473 32.75 -15.66 24.65
N GLU A 474 32.55 -15.81 25.96
CA GLU A 474 32.82 -17.08 26.66
C GLU A 474 31.96 -18.24 26.14
N CYS A 475 30.65 -18.02 25.98
CA CYS A 475 29.75 -19.02 25.39
C CYS A 475 30.14 -19.36 23.96
N PHE A 476 30.52 -18.37 23.15
CA PHE A 476 30.93 -18.58 21.77
C PHE A 476 32.24 -19.37 21.68
N HIS A 477 33.24 -19.04 22.49
CA HIS A 477 34.47 -19.83 22.61
C HIS A 477 34.18 -21.25 23.08
N SER A 478 33.27 -21.45 24.04
CA SER A 478 32.90 -22.78 24.50
C SER A 478 32.11 -23.61 23.47
N ALA A 479 31.34 -22.95 22.60
CA ALA A 479 30.52 -23.58 21.56
C ALA A 479 31.28 -23.78 20.24
N LEU A 480 32.48 -23.20 20.10
CA LEU A 480 33.34 -23.36 18.95
C LEU A 480 33.95 -24.77 18.94
N PRO A 481 33.88 -25.51 17.82
CA PRO A 481 34.67 -26.71 17.67
C PRO A 481 36.17 -26.41 17.83
N LYS A 482 36.88 -27.22 18.63
CA LYS A 482 38.33 -27.03 18.92
C LYS A 482 39.21 -26.76 17.70
N TYR A 483 38.89 -27.36 16.55
CA TYR A 483 39.67 -27.17 15.32
C TYR A 483 39.56 -25.75 14.74
N LEU A 484 38.43 -25.06 14.93
CA LEU A 484 38.26 -23.65 14.57
C LEU A 484 38.86 -22.70 15.61
N GLU A 485 38.82 -23.10 16.88
CA GLU A 485 39.47 -22.36 17.97
C GLU A 485 40.99 -22.27 17.75
N ASP A 486 41.62 -23.37 17.33
CA ASP A 486 43.04 -23.43 16.96
C ASP A 486 43.38 -22.58 15.72
N GLU A 487 42.42 -22.40 14.79
CA GLU A 487 42.61 -21.66 13.53
C GLU A 487 42.37 -20.14 13.72
N ILE A 488 41.44 -19.76 14.60
CA ILE A 488 41.22 -18.38 15.04
C ILE A 488 42.39 -17.91 15.92
N ASN A 489 42.84 -18.74 16.87
CA ASN A 489 43.98 -18.40 17.74
C ASN A 489 45.31 -18.29 16.97
N LYS A 490 45.50 -19.05 15.88
CA LYS A 490 46.63 -18.88 14.95
C LYS A 490 46.57 -17.57 14.14
N ASN A 491 45.38 -17.04 13.89
CA ASN A 491 45.16 -15.81 13.13
C ASN A 491 44.96 -14.56 14.01
N HIS A 492 44.90 -14.72 15.33
CA HIS A 492 44.65 -13.60 16.26
C HIS A 492 45.81 -12.59 16.29
N ASP A 493 47.02 -12.98 15.87
CA ASP A 493 48.17 -12.09 15.66
C ASP A 493 48.07 -11.24 14.37
N TYR A 494 47.12 -11.54 13.47
CA TYR A 494 46.97 -10.81 12.19
C TYR A 494 45.94 -9.68 12.22
N TYR A 495 45.00 -9.67 13.18
CA TYR A 495 43.88 -8.72 13.19
C TYR A 495 44.10 -7.46 14.04
N TYR A 496 45.22 -7.32 14.75
CA TYR A 496 45.55 -6.09 15.49
C TYR A 496 46.39 -5.06 14.71
N VAL A 497 46.71 -5.33 13.44
CA VAL A 497 47.40 -4.37 12.56
C VAL A 497 46.54 -4.05 11.34
N ARG A 498 45.49 -3.26 11.53
CA ARG A 498 44.90 -2.32 10.54
C ARG A 498 43.74 -1.54 11.16
N SER A 499 44.05 -0.76 12.20
CA SER A 499 43.56 0.63 12.20
C SER A 499 44.38 1.40 11.16
N TRP A 500 43.84 2.48 10.59
CA TRP A 500 44.32 3.24 9.42
C TRP A 500 43.80 2.74 8.06
N PHE A 501 42.56 3.10 7.69
CA PHE A 501 42.22 4.31 6.91
C PHE A 501 40.72 4.59 6.99
#